data_AF-A0A428H9A8-F1
#
_entry.id   AF-A0A428H9A8-F1
#
_cell.length_a   1.000
_cell.length_b   1.000
_cell.length_c   1.000
_cell.angle_alpha   90.00
_cell.angle_beta   90.00
_cell.angle_gamma   90.00
#
_symmetry.space_group_name_H-M   'P 1'
#
loop_
_entity.id
_entity.type
_entity.pdbx_description
1 polymer ?
#
loop_
_entity_poly.entity_id
_entity_poly.type
_entity_poly.pdbx_seq_one_letter_code
_entity_poly.pdbx_strand_id
1 'polypeptide(L)' 'MNAILETFYKDHQVKPFISPKRDLDAWLLNPKPVPKRNMDY' A
#
# COMPACT_ATOMS: atom_id res chain seq x y z
N MET A 1 -0.62 12.53 6.37
CA MET A 1 -0.84 11.51 5.33
C MET A 1 0.44 11.12 4.57
N ASN A 2 1.33 12.05 4.19
CA ASN A 2 2.60 11.70 3.50
C ASN A 2 3.69 11.05 4.37
N ALA A 3 3.81 11.43 5.65
CA ALA A 3 4.95 11.00 6.49
C ALA A 3 5.05 9.46 6.64
N ILE A 4 3.91 8.77 6.71
CA ILE A 4 3.85 7.31 6.83
C ILE A 4 4.29 6.63 5.52
N LEU A 5 3.87 7.17 4.37
CA LEU A 5 4.31 6.66 3.08
C LEU A 5 5.79 6.96 2.85
N GLU A 6 6.28 8.11 3.28
CA GLU A 6 7.70 8.46 3.19
C GLU A 6 8.58 7.55 4.05
N THR A 7 8.12 7.10 5.23
CA THR A 7 8.85 6.11 6.03
C THR A 7 8.80 4.71 5.43
N PHE A 8 7.64 4.24 4.96
CA PHE A 8 7.52 2.89 4.39
C PHE A 8 8.25 2.72 3.06
N TYR A 9 8.30 3.77 2.24
CA TYR A 9 8.88 3.72 0.89
C TYR A 9 10.20 4.48 0.78
N LYS A 10 10.86 4.82 1.91
CA LYS A 10 12.11 5.58 1.94
C LYS A 10 13.21 4.94 1.08
N ASP A 11 13.34 3.62 1.18
CA ASP A 11 14.40 2.86 0.52
C ASP A 11 13.95 2.27 -0.83
N HIS A 12 12.74 2.63 -1.30
CA HIS A 12 12.19 2.16 -2.56
C HIS A 12 12.40 3.21 -3.63
N GLN A 13 13.10 2.84 -4.71
CA GLN A 13 13.37 3.75 -5.85
C GLN A 13 12.07 4.21 -6.55
N VAL A 14 10.99 3.45 -6.40
CA VAL A 14 9.70 3.73 -7.03
C VAL A 14 8.67 3.94 -5.93
N LYS A 15 8.01 5.11 -5.97
CA LYS A 15 6.87 5.38 -5.09
C LYS A 15 5.67 4.54 -5.52
N PRO A 16 4.89 4.02 -4.56
CA PRO A 16 3.69 3.27 -4.88
C PRO A 16 2.69 4.17 -5.61
N PHE A 17 2.05 3.63 -6.64
CA PHE A 17 0.93 4.32 -7.27
C PHE A 17 -0.32 4.15 -6.40
N ILE A 18 -0.67 5.20 -5.68
CA ILE A 18 -1.88 5.27 -4.85
C ILE A 18 -2.83 6.26 -5.53
N SER A 19 -4.05 5.81 -5.81
CA SER A 19 -5.06 6.68 -6.42
C SER A 19 -5.38 7.87 -5.50
N PRO A 20 -5.51 9.10 -6.01
CA PRO A 20 -5.84 10.28 -5.20
C PRO A 20 -7.19 10.17 -4.48
N LYS A 21 -8.10 9.34 -4.99
CA LYS A 21 -9.42 9.08 -4.40
C LYS A 21 -9.39 7.96 -3.35
N ARG A 22 -8.24 7.33 -3.13
CA ARG A 22 -8.10 6.23 -2.18
C ARG A 22 -8.06 6.81 -0.77
N ASP A 23 -9.01 6.39 0.06
CA ASP A 23 -8.93 6.62 1.50
C ASP A 23 -7.77 5.80 2.07
N LEU A 24 -6.69 6.49 2.44
CA LEU A 24 -5.47 5.89 2.97
C LEU A 24 -5.66 5.36 4.39
N ASP A 25 -6.42 6.07 5.22
CA ASP A 25 -6.61 5.71 6.62
C ASP A 25 -7.43 4.42 6.71
N ALA A 26 -8.52 4.32 5.93
CA ALA A 26 -9.31 3.10 5.84
C ALA A 26 -8.51 1.93 5.22
N TRP A 27 -7.63 2.22 4.25
CA TRP A 27 -6.81 1.19 3.59
C TRP A 27 -5.71 0.63 4.50
N LEU A 28 -5.11 1.47 5.35
CA LEU A 28 -4.12 1.07 6.36
C LEU A 28 -4.77 0.36 7.55
N LEU A 29 -5.93 0.83 8.02
CA LEU A 29 -6.64 0.25 9.16
C LEU A 29 -7.33 -1.07 8.84
N ASN A 30 -7.76 -1.26 7.59
CA ASN A 30 -8.57 -2.41 7.21
C ASN A 30 -8.03 -3.04 5.91
N PRO A 31 -6.89 -3.76 5.99
CA PRO A 31 -6.38 -4.48 4.84
C PRO A 31 -7.43 -5.50 4.42
N LYS A 32 -8.14 -5.24 3.32
CA LYS A 32 -9.00 -6.26 2.70
C LYS A 32 -8.11 -7.48 2.45
N PRO A 33 -8.52 -8.69 2.88
CA PRO A 33 -7.75 -9.88 2.61
C PRO A 33 -7.58 -9.98 1.09
N VAL A 34 -6.34 -9.83 0.63
CA VAL A 34 -6.02 -10.07 -0.77
C VAL A 34 -6.19 -11.57 -0.97
N PRO A 35 -6.99 -12.03 -1.94
CA PRO A 35 -7.12 -13.44 -2.23
C PRO A 35 -5.73 -14.04 -2.39
N LYS A 36 -5.44 -15.12 -1.66
CA LYS A 36 -4.16 -15.82 -1.73
C LYS A 36 -3.97 -16.21 -3.19
N ARG A 37 -3.03 -15.56 -3.89
CA ARG A 37 -2.65 -15.99 -5.22
C ARG A 37 -1.90 -17.30 -5.04
N ASN A 38 -2.38 -18.36 -5.68
CA ASN A 38 -1.57 -19.55 -5.87
C ASN A 38 -0.38 -19.10 -6.72
N MET A 39 0.77 -18.89 -6.09
CA MET A 39 2.03 -18.90 -6.83
C MET A 39 2.29 -20.36 -7.12
N ASP A 40 1.85 -20.80 -8.30
CA ASP A 40 2.26 -22.08 -8.84
C ASP A 40 3.77 -21.98 -9.07
N TYR A 41 4.54 -22.72 -8.26
CA TYR A 41 6.00 -22.87 -8.37
C TYR A 41 6.36 -23.91 -9.42
#